data_AF-A0AAU4C9W5-F1
#
_entry.id   AF-A0AAU4C9W5-F1
#
_cell.length_a   1.000
_cell.length_b   1.000
_cell.length_c   1.000
_cell.angle_alpha   90.00
_cell.angle_beta   90.00
_cell.angle_gamma   90.00
#
_symmetry.space_group_name_H-M   'P 1'
#
loop_
_entity.id
_entity.type
_entity.pdbx_description
1 polymer ?
#
loop_
_entity_poly.entity_id
_entity_poly.type
_entity_poly.pdbx_seq_one_letter_code
_entity_poly.pdbx_strand_id
1 'polypeptide(L)'
;MSATTDPQQAAAWLQWSSVGMEGLVFKRLDQTYVPGWRGWRKYRSRHSTEAVIGAVTGTLAAPTTALLGRFDATGRLQYTGRTTVLNAAARQALAREVQPGRRGHPWTGWTFSAGRWTVTVPGTPRLPHALFRKPAR
;
A
#
# COMPACT_ATOMS: atom_id res chain seq x y z
N MET A 1 -8.08 -21.39 22.82
CA MET A 1 -8.32 -20.79 21.48
C MET A 1 -9.81 -20.50 21.41
N SER A 2 -10.22 -19.23 21.34
CA SER A 2 -11.63 -18.85 21.51
C SER A 2 -12.44 -19.03 20.23
N ALA A 3 -13.68 -19.53 20.35
CA ALA A 3 -14.66 -19.66 19.26
C ALA A 3 -16.05 -19.33 19.82
N THR A 4 -16.93 -18.80 18.99
CA THR A 4 -18.30 -18.43 19.39
C THR A 4 -19.28 -18.67 18.24
N THR A 5 -20.52 -18.99 18.57
CA THR A 5 -21.67 -18.98 17.64
C THR A 5 -22.54 -17.75 17.81
N ASP A 6 -22.29 -16.92 18.83
CA ASP A 6 -23.01 -15.67 19.06
C ASP A 6 -22.47 -14.55 18.16
N PRO A 7 -23.30 -13.97 17.28
CA PRO A 7 -22.89 -12.87 16.42
C PRO A 7 -22.52 -11.60 17.20
N GLN A 8 -23.09 -11.35 18.38
CA GLN A 8 -22.75 -10.16 19.19
C GLN A 8 -21.33 -10.29 19.76
N GLN A 9 -20.99 -11.45 20.34
CA GLN A 9 -19.64 -11.75 20.77
C GLN A 9 -18.62 -11.68 19.62
N ALA A 10 -18.97 -12.18 18.43
CA ALA A 10 -18.13 -12.09 17.25
C ALA A 10 -17.91 -10.63 16.80
N ALA A 11 -18.96 -9.80 16.82
CA ALA A 11 -18.84 -8.37 16.51
C ALA A 11 -17.95 -7.63 17.51
N ALA A 12 -18.02 -7.97 18.80
CA ALA A 12 -17.14 -7.40 19.83
C ALA A 12 -15.66 -7.72 19.55
N TRP A 13 -15.35 -8.93 19.11
CA TRP A 13 -13.96 -9.31 18.74
C TRP A 13 -13.41 -8.52 17.57
N LEU A 14 -14.24 -8.05 16.63
CA LEU A 14 -13.77 -7.23 15.51
C LEU A 14 -13.25 -5.84 15.94
N GLN A 15 -13.62 -5.38 17.14
CA GLN A 15 -13.11 -4.14 17.73
C GLN A 15 -11.70 -4.30 18.31
N TRP A 16 -11.19 -5.53 18.43
CA TRP A 16 -9.90 -5.84 19.04
C TRP A 16 -8.72 -5.71 18.06
N SER A 17 -8.85 -4.88 17.02
CA SER A 17 -7.75 -4.62 16.09
C SER A 17 -6.55 -3.96 16.76
N SER A 18 -6.77 -3.18 17.81
CA SER A 18 -5.72 -2.55 18.64
C SER A 18 -4.80 -3.55 19.34
N VAL A 19 -5.27 -4.77 19.61
CA VAL A 19 -4.46 -5.86 20.20
C VAL A 19 -3.91 -6.82 19.13
N GLY A 20 -3.89 -6.38 17.86
CA GLY A 20 -3.28 -7.11 16.75
C GLY A 20 -4.20 -8.16 16.09
N MET A 21 -5.48 -8.21 16.44
CA MET A 21 -6.43 -9.08 15.72
C MET A 21 -6.80 -8.48 14.38
N GLU A 22 -6.46 -9.17 13.30
CA GLU A 22 -6.74 -8.69 11.93
C GLU A 22 -8.18 -8.97 11.49
N GLY A 23 -8.89 -9.88 12.17
CA GLY A 23 -10.28 -10.22 11.89
C GLY A 23 -10.65 -11.64 12.31
N LEU A 24 -11.69 -12.19 11.68
CA LEU A 24 -12.30 -13.47 12.05
C LEU A 24 -12.19 -14.51 10.94
N VAL A 25 -12.23 -15.77 11.33
CA VAL A 25 -12.38 -16.91 10.43
C VAL A 25 -13.69 -17.60 10.74
N PHE A 26 -14.54 -17.73 9.72
CA PHE A 26 -15.80 -18.46 9.79
C PHE A 26 -15.63 -19.83 9.14
N LYS A 27 -15.99 -20.88 9.87
CA LYS A 27 -16.03 -22.27 9.42
C LYS A 27 -17.27 -22.95 9.99
N ARG A 28 -17.76 -24.02 9.36
CA ARG A 28 -18.82 -24.81 9.98
C ARG A 28 -18.26 -25.59 11.17
N LEU A 29 -19.09 -25.82 12.19
CA LEU A 29 -18.70 -26.56 13.39
C LEU A 29 -18.43 -28.04 13.10
N ASP A 30 -19.16 -28.61 12.13
CA ASP A 30 -19.12 -30.01 11.71
C ASP A 30 -18.17 -30.29 10.53
N GLN A 31 -17.40 -29.29 10.09
CA GLN A 31 -16.56 -29.41 8.91
C GLN A 31 -15.19 -30.00 9.24
N THR A 32 -14.93 -31.19 8.71
CA THR A 32 -13.60 -31.80 8.69
C THR A 32 -12.62 -30.96 7.89
N TYR A 33 -11.35 -30.93 8.33
CA TYR A 33 -10.28 -30.32 7.55
C TYR A 33 -10.04 -31.12 6.26
N VAL A 34 -10.14 -30.45 5.12
CA VAL A 34 -9.85 -31.04 3.81
C VAL A 34 -8.68 -30.29 3.19
N PRO A 35 -7.49 -30.91 3.08
CA PRO A 35 -6.32 -30.29 2.46
C PRO A 35 -6.63 -29.81 1.03
N GLY A 36 -6.13 -28.63 0.67
CA GLY A 36 -6.34 -28.04 -0.66
C GLY A 36 -7.71 -27.38 -0.87
N TRP A 37 -8.67 -27.56 0.04
CA TRP A 37 -10.00 -26.98 -0.08
C TRP A 37 -10.15 -25.67 0.71
N ARG A 38 -10.68 -24.63 0.06
CA ARG A 38 -10.90 -23.30 0.67
C ARG A 38 -12.30 -23.17 1.29
N GLY A 39 -12.63 -24.07 2.21
CA GLY A 39 -13.95 -24.13 2.84
C GLY A 39 -14.17 -23.14 4.00
N TRP A 40 -13.17 -22.35 4.39
CA TRP A 40 -13.27 -21.36 5.47
C TRP A 40 -13.27 -19.94 4.92
N ARG A 41 -14.10 -19.07 5.49
CA ARG A 41 -14.21 -17.66 5.08
C ARG A 41 -13.42 -16.77 6.04
N LYS A 42 -12.64 -15.86 5.49
CA LYS A 42 -11.91 -14.85 6.28
C LYS A 42 -12.66 -13.52 6.20
N TYR A 43 -12.89 -12.91 7.35
CA TYR A 43 -13.37 -11.54 7.46
C TYR A 43 -12.26 -10.72 8.08
N ARG A 44 -11.87 -9.62 7.44
CA ARG A 44 -10.73 -8.81 7.86
C ARG A 44 -11.19 -7.40 8.14
N SER A 45 -10.80 -6.87 9.30
CA SER A 45 -11.04 -5.46 9.62
C SER A 45 -10.22 -4.60 8.66
N ARG A 46 -10.85 -3.56 8.11
CA ARG A 46 -10.20 -2.64 7.17
C ARG A 46 -10.21 -1.24 7.77
N HIS A 47 -9.03 -0.64 7.85
CA HIS A 47 -8.85 0.75 8.21
C HIS A 47 -8.40 1.53 6.98
N SER A 48 -8.95 2.73 6.80
CA SER A 48 -8.55 3.66 5.74
C SER A 48 -8.15 4.99 6.35
N THR A 49 -7.23 5.67 5.70
CA THR A 49 -6.83 7.04 6.00
C THR A 49 -6.70 7.80 4.70
N GLU A 50 -6.90 9.10 4.76
CA GLU A 50 -6.59 10.01 3.66
C GLU A 50 -5.07 10.19 3.53
N ALA A 51 -4.61 10.35 2.29
CA ALA A 51 -3.22 10.58 1.93
C ALA A 51 -3.13 11.45 0.68
N VAL A 52 -2.02 12.17 0.55
CA VAL A 52 -1.72 13.02 -0.62
C VAL A 52 -1.05 12.17 -1.70
N ILE A 53 -1.47 12.34 -2.95
CA ILE A 53 -0.73 11.78 -4.10
C ILE A 53 0.45 12.70 -4.38
N GLY A 54 1.66 12.25 -4.03
CA GLY A 54 2.89 13.02 -4.27
C GLY A 54 3.55 12.71 -5.61
N ALA A 55 3.23 11.57 -6.23
CA ALA A 55 3.76 11.20 -7.54
C ALA A 55 2.92 10.06 -8.16
N VAL A 56 3.11 9.84 -9.46
CA VAL A 56 2.50 8.73 -10.21
C VAL A 56 3.57 7.96 -10.98
N THR A 57 3.30 6.68 -11.26
CA THR A 57 4.05 5.91 -12.26
C THR A 57 3.31 5.92 -13.60
N GLY A 58 4.01 5.65 -14.70
CA GLY A 58 3.48 5.84 -16.05
C GLY A 58 3.61 7.29 -16.51
N THR A 59 2.83 7.69 -17.52
CA THR A 59 2.78 9.07 -18.00
C THR A 59 1.69 9.85 -17.26
N LEU A 60 1.76 11.18 -17.25
CA LEU A 60 0.71 12.02 -16.65
C LEU A 60 -0.66 11.81 -17.32
N ALA A 61 -0.69 11.56 -18.63
CA ALA A 61 -1.91 11.26 -19.37
C ALA A 61 -2.44 9.84 -19.14
N ALA A 62 -1.60 8.91 -18.63
CA ALA A 62 -1.96 7.52 -18.46
C ALA A 62 -1.31 6.91 -17.20
N PRO A 63 -1.60 7.45 -16.00
CA PRO A 63 -0.98 7.00 -14.76
C PRO A 63 -1.33 5.53 -14.48
N THR A 64 -0.40 4.79 -13.92
CA THR A 64 -0.54 3.34 -13.65
C THR A 64 -0.74 3.07 -12.16
N THR A 65 0.06 3.70 -11.31
CA THR A 65 -0.08 3.67 -9.84
C THR A 65 0.14 5.05 -9.25
N ALA A 66 -0.46 5.32 -8.09
CA ALA A 66 -0.22 6.53 -7.32
C ALA A 66 0.70 6.23 -6.12
N LEU A 67 1.64 7.14 -5.88
CA LEU A 67 2.54 7.15 -4.73
C LEU A 67 1.98 8.10 -3.68
N LEU A 68 1.69 7.56 -2.50
CA LEU A 68 0.95 8.21 -1.44
C LEU A 68 1.90 8.68 -0.35
N GLY A 69 1.63 9.88 0.18
CA GLY A 69 2.34 10.42 1.32
C GLY A 69 1.42 11.12 2.31
N ARG A 70 1.93 11.33 3.52
CA ARG A 70 1.25 12.10 4.58
C ARG A 70 2.26 13.07 5.17
N PHE A 71 1.81 14.28 5.44
CA PHE A 71 2.65 15.26 6.13
C PHE A 71 2.83 14.85 7.59
N ASP A 72 4.07 14.87 8.07
CA ASP A 72 4.36 14.76 9.50
C ASP A 72 4.21 16.12 10.21
N ALA A 73 4.43 16.13 11.53
CA ALA A 73 4.33 17.32 12.35
C ALA A 73 5.34 18.43 11.98
N THR A 74 6.39 18.10 11.22
CA THR A 74 7.40 19.05 10.75
C THR A 74 7.10 19.58 9.34
N GLY A 75 5.96 19.18 8.75
CA GLY A 75 5.56 19.58 7.40
C GLY A 75 6.29 18.82 6.29
N ARG A 76 6.94 17.68 6.58
CA ARG A 76 7.59 16.85 5.56
C ARG A 76 6.62 15.81 5.02
N LEU A 77 6.55 15.68 3.69
CA LEU A 77 5.71 14.67 3.05
C LEU A 77 6.38 13.29 3.12
N GLN A 78 5.94 12.46 4.05
CA GLN A 78 6.47 11.11 4.26
C GLN A 78 5.76 10.11 3.35
N TYR A 79 6.54 9.32 2.62
CA TYR A 79 5.99 8.24 1.81
C TYR A 79 5.29 7.20 2.69
N THR A 80 4.02 6.93 2.39
CA THR A 80 3.17 6.02 3.16
C THR A 80 2.85 4.73 2.39
N GLY A 81 2.94 4.76 1.06
CA GLY A 81 2.70 3.57 0.26
C GLY A 81 2.35 3.87 -1.19
N ARG A 82 1.86 2.85 -1.89
CA ARG A 82 1.38 2.98 -3.26
C ARG A 82 0.10 2.21 -3.47
N THR A 83 -0.68 2.66 -4.44
CA THR A 83 -1.81 1.88 -4.92
C THR A 83 -1.34 0.63 -5.65
N THR A 84 -2.23 -0.35 -5.78
CA THR A 84 -2.13 -1.33 -6.86
C THR A 84 -2.29 -0.64 -8.22
N VAL A 85 -2.15 -1.40 -9.31
CA VAL A 85 -2.51 -0.90 -10.64
C VAL A 85 -3.93 -0.36 -10.61
N LEU A 86 -4.06 0.89 -11.02
CA LEU A 86 -5.33 1.59 -11.07
C LEU A 86 -6.22 0.98 -12.16
N ASN A 87 -7.49 0.79 -11.86
CA ASN A 87 -8.47 0.40 -12.86
C ASN A 87 -8.72 1.56 -13.85
N ALA A 88 -9.38 1.28 -14.98
CA ALA A 88 -9.58 2.26 -16.05
C ALA A 88 -10.23 3.56 -15.55
N ALA A 89 -11.28 3.46 -14.73
CA ALA A 89 -11.98 4.63 -14.18
C ALA A 89 -11.06 5.51 -13.32
N ALA A 90 -10.30 4.90 -12.40
CA ALA A 90 -9.37 5.62 -11.54
C ALA A 90 -8.23 6.27 -12.32
N ARG A 91 -7.72 5.62 -13.39
CA ARG A 91 -6.71 6.21 -14.28
C ARG A 91 -7.22 7.46 -14.97
N GLN A 92 -8.44 7.42 -15.51
CA GLN A 92 -9.05 8.56 -16.21
C GLN A 92 -9.42 9.71 -15.27
N ALA A 93 -9.83 9.41 -14.03
CA ALA A 93 -10.02 10.44 -13.03
C ALA A 93 -8.68 11.10 -12.67
N LEU A 94 -7.66 10.30 -12.36
CA LEU A 94 -6.36 10.81 -11.94
C LEU A 94 -5.62 11.59 -13.04
N ALA A 95 -5.72 11.16 -14.30
CA ALA A 95 -5.09 11.83 -15.43
C ALA A 95 -5.58 13.28 -15.64
N ARG A 96 -6.82 13.59 -15.21
CA ARG A 96 -7.40 14.93 -15.30
C ARG A 96 -6.92 15.87 -14.19
N GLU A 97 -6.56 15.30 -13.04
CA GLU A 97 -6.17 16.07 -11.85
C GLU A 97 -4.66 16.22 -11.69
N VAL A 98 -3.88 15.25 -12.21
CA VAL A 98 -2.43 15.25 -12.05
C VAL A 98 -1.77 16.29 -12.95
N GLN A 99 -0.81 17.02 -12.39
CA GLN A 99 -0.02 18.03 -13.08
C GLN A 99 1.48 17.72 -12.94
N PRO A 100 2.33 18.23 -13.84
CA PRO A 100 3.77 18.19 -13.63
C PRO A 100 4.17 18.76 -12.26
N GLY A 101 5.13 18.10 -11.60
CA GLY A 101 5.66 18.58 -10.34
C GLY A 101 6.31 19.96 -10.48
N ARG A 102 6.01 20.87 -9.55
CA ARG A 102 6.59 22.23 -9.52
C ARG A 102 8.02 22.20 -8.95
N ARG A 103 8.77 23.29 -9.18
CA ARG A 103 10.04 23.51 -8.47
C ARG A 103 9.80 23.48 -6.95
N GLY A 104 10.70 22.83 -6.22
CA GLY A 104 10.57 22.66 -4.77
C GLY A 104 9.62 21.54 -4.33
N HIS A 105 9.24 20.63 -5.23
CA HIS A 105 8.41 19.48 -4.87
C HIS A 105 9.06 18.66 -3.73
N PRO A 106 8.30 18.22 -2.70
CA PRO A 106 8.86 17.54 -1.53
C PRO A 106 9.65 16.25 -1.84
N TRP A 107 9.36 15.62 -2.97
CA TRP A 107 10.06 14.42 -3.45
C TRP A 107 11.02 14.67 -4.62
N THR A 108 11.44 15.92 -4.85
CA THR A 108 12.49 16.21 -5.84
C THR A 108 13.75 15.39 -5.50
N GLY A 109 14.27 14.67 -6.49
CA GLY A 109 15.45 13.80 -6.35
C GLY A 109 15.16 12.38 -5.85
N TRP A 110 13.95 12.10 -5.36
CA TRP A 110 13.61 10.78 -4.82
C TRP A 110 13.51 9.74 -5.93
N THR A 111 13.94 8.50 -5.62
CA THR A 111 13.77 7.36 -6.52
C THR A 111 12.88 6.32 -5.86
N PHE A 112 11.79 5.97 -6.53
CA PHE A 112 10.84 4.95 -6.09
C PHE A 112 11.04 3.69 -6.93
N SER A 113 11.37 2.56 -6.30
CA SER A 113 11.54 1.32 -7.04
C SER A 113 10.19 0.71 -7.44
N ALA A 114 10.16 -0.02 -8.55
CA ALA A 114 8.96 -0.77 -8.97
C ALA A 114 8.67 -1.99 -8.07
N GLY A 115 9.63 -2.39 -7.23
CA GLY A 115 9.52 -3.52 -6.32
C GLY A 115 8.65 -3.23 -5.09
N ARG A 116 8.35 -4.28 -4.31
CA ARG A 116 7.43 -4.23 -3.17
C ARG A 116 7.94 -3.43 -1.96
N TRP A 117 9.22 -3.04 -1.89
CA TRP A 117 9.83 -2.61 -0.61
C TRP A 117 11.07 -1.68 -0.66
N THR A 118 11.20 -0.73 -1.60
CA THR A 118 12.24 0.32 -1.41
C THR A 118 11.83 1.70 -1.93
N VAL A 119 11.84 2.68 -1.02
CA VAL A 119 11.93 4.10 -1.36
C VAL A 119 13.32 4.56 -0.99
N THR A 120 14.08 5.04 -1.97
CA THR A 120 15.38 5.64 -1.71
C THR A 120 15.17 7.14 -1.49
N VAL A 121 15.31 7.57 -0.24
CA VAL A 121 15.35 8.98 0.14
C VAL A 121 16.70 9.57 -0.29
N PRO A 122 16.74 10.69 -1.04
CA PRO A 122 17.98 11.43 -1.27
C PRO A 122 18.33 12.17 0.02
N GLY A 123 19.51 11.91 0.59
CA GLY A 123 19.93 12.59 1.81
C GLY A 123 21.17 12.05 2.53
N THR A 124 21.68 10.87 2.19
CA THR A 124 23.01 10.43 2.65
C THR A 124 24.04 10.62 1.55
N PRO A 125 25.15 11.36 1.78
CA PRO A 125 26.24 11.39 0.81
C PRO A 125 26.85 9.99 0.73
N ARG A 126 26.77 9.37 -0.44
CA ARG A 126 27.70 8.32 -0.82
C ARG A 126 28.56 8.87 -1.95
N LEU A 127 29.77 9.29 -1.58
CA LEU A 127 30.89 9.52 -2.49
C LEU A 127 31.44 8.16 -3.01
N PRO A 128 32.34 8.16 -4.02
CA PRO A 128 32.17 7.50 -5.30
C PRO A 128 32.73 6.06 -5.30
N HIS A 129 32.65 5.43 -6.48
CA HIS A 129 33.11 4.08 -6.85
C HIS A 129 32.02 3.00 -6.64
N ALA A 130 31.70 2.14 -7.60
CA ALA A 130 32.43 1.70 -8.77
C ALA A 130 31.51 1.45 -9.97
N LEU A 131 32.06 1.71 -11.15
CA LEU A 131 31.64 1.20 -12.44
C LEU A 131 31.35 -0.30 -12.38
N PHE A 132 30.22 -0.73 -12.94
CA PHE A 132 30.19 -2.01 -13.63
C PHE A 132 29.35 -1.88 -14.92
N ARG A 133 30.07 -1.90 -16.05
CA ARG A 133 29.55 -2.12 -17.41
C ARG A 133 29.63 -3.63 -17.64
N LYS A 134 28.60 -4.26 -18.22
CA LYS A 134 28.51 -4.82 -19.61
C LYS A 134 27.79 -6.20 -19.50
N PRO A 135 27.43 -6.90 -20.59
CA PRO A 135 27.09 -6.48 -21.96
C PRO A 135 25.69 -6.97 -22.39
N ALA A 136 25.25 -6.50 -23.56
CA ALA A 136 24.19 -7.10 -24.36
C ALA A 136 24.57 -8.51 -24.85
N ARG A 137 23.56 -9.39 -24.90
CA ARG A 137 23.25 -10.26 -26.03
C ARG A 137 21.74 -10.29 -26.20
#